data_AF-A0A9W6B038-F1
#
_entry.id   AF-A0A9W6B038-F1
#
_cell.length_a   1.000
_cell.length_b   1.000
_cell.length_c   1.000
_cell.angle_alpha   90.00
_cell.angle_beta   90.00
_cell.angle_gamma   90.00
#
_symmetry.space_group_name_H-M   'P 1'
#
loop_
_entity.id
_entity.type
_entity.pdbx_description
1 polymer ?
#
loop_
_entity_poly.entity_id
_entity_poly.type
_entity_poly.pdbx_seq_one_letter_code
_entity_poly.pdbx_strand_id
1 'polypeptide(L)' 'TDLGGDDADIDADTSTNAVLDLISRVGRKDNGKFFNIRVPAFDHRPAPFQYAGEEIPW' A
#
# COMPACT_ATOMS: atom_id res chain seq x y z
N THR A 1 12.00 10.39 -8.90
CA THR A 1 12.84 10.89 -7.80
C THR A 1 13.12 9.72 -6.90
N ASP A 2 14.31 9.63 -6.32
CA ASP A 2 14.62 8.61 -5.32
C ASP A 2 14.34 9.17 -3.93
N LEU A 3 13.05 9.31 -3.59
CA LEU A 3 12.63 9.90 -2.32
C LEU A 3 12.63 8.87 -1.17
N GLY A 4 12.60 7.58 -1.49
CA GLY A 4 12.62 6.51 -0.50
C GLY A 4 14.02 6.21 0.00
N GLY A 5 15.03 6.30 -0.87
CA GLY A 5 16.41 5.95 -0.53
C GLY A 5 16.56 4.48 -0.10
N ASP A 6 17.73 4.17 0.46
CA ASP A 6 18.11 2.79 0.83
C ASP A 6 17.31 2.22 2.02
N ASP A 7 16.70 3.08 2.84
CA ASP A 7 15.95 2.69 4.03
C ASP A 7 14.45 2.39 3.75
N ALA A 8 14.03 2.45 2.48
CA ALA A 8 12.65 2.15 2.11
C ALA A 8 12.32 0.66 2.33
N ASP A 9 11.13 0.39 2.88
CA ASP A 9 10.65 -0.98 3.13
C ASP A 9 10.45 -1.79 1.83
N ILE A 10 10.16 -1.12 0.71
CA ILE A 10 9.87 -1.71 -0.60
C ILE A 10 10.44 -0.87 -1.74
N ASP A 11 10.71 -1.52 -2.87
CA ASP A 11 11.15 -0.84 -4.08
C ASP A 11 9.98 -0.18 -4.85
N ALA A 12 10.36 0.65 -5.83
CA ALA A 12 9.40 1.40 -6.65
C ALA A 12 8.50 0.49 -7.51
N ASP A 13 9.00 -0.66 -7.97
CA ASP A 13 8.25 -1.59 -8.81
C ASP A 13 7.13 -2.27 -8.00
N THR A 14 7.46 -2.76 -6.81
CA THR A 14 6.52 -3.34 -5.85
C THR A 14 5.42 -2.34 -5.48
N SER A 15 5.81 -1.11 -5.14
CA SER A 15 4.87 -0.05 -4.78
C SER A 15 3.93 0.29 -5.95
N THR A 16 4.48 0.47 -7.15
CA THR A 16 3.68 0.85 -8.32
C THR A 16 2.68 -0.24 -8.69
N ASN A 17 3.10 -1.50 -8.71
CA ASN A 17 2.21 -2.62 -8.99
C ASN A 17 1.10 -2.76 -7.94
N ALA A 18 1.41 -2.57 -6.65
CA ALA A 18 0.42 -2.64 -5.59
C ALA A 18 -0.59 -1.47 -5.63
N VAL A 19 -0.15 -0.27 -6.02
CA VAL A 19 -1.04 0.87 -6.28
C VAL A 19 -1.94 0.59 -7.49
N LEU A 20 -1.39 0.05 -8.58
CA LEU A 20 -2.17 -0.29 -9.78
C LEU A 20 -3.25 -1.34 -9.47
N ASP A 21 -2.92 -2.37 -8.69
CA ASP A 21 -3.89 -3.35 -8.20
C ASP A 21 -5.00 -2.66 -7.38
N LEU A 22 -4.62 -1.83 -6.41
CA LEU A 22 -5.57 -1.10 -5.55
C LEU A 22 -6.54 -0.22 -6.36
N ILE A 23 -6.04 0.58 -7.30
CA ILE A 23 -6.90 1.46 -8.11
C ILE A 23 -7.79 0.68 -9.08
N SER A 24 -7.40 -0.54 -9.47
CA SER A 24 -8.19 -1.40 -10.36
C SER A 24 -9.41 -2.03 -9.67
N ARG A 25 -9.36 -2.16 -8.33
CA ARG A 25 -10.40 -2.82 -7.51
C ARG A 25 -11.31 -1.85 -6.75
N VAL A 26 -10.84 -0.64 -6.43
CA VAL A 26 -11.63 0.38 -5.72
C VAL A 26 -12.51 1.17 -6.70
N GLY A 27 -13.61 1.74 -6.20
CA GLY A 27 -14.52 2.53 -7.03
C GLY A 27 -15.34 3.55 -6.24
N ARG A 28 -16.45 4.03 -6.83
CA ARG A 28 -17.28 5.11 -6.26
C ARG A 28 -17.76 4.84 -4.82
N LYS A 29 -17.99 3.57 -4.47
CA LYS A 29 -18.41 3.14 -3.13
C LYS A 29 -17.31 3.35 -2.06
N ASP A 30 -16.07 3.50 -2.50
CA ASP A 30 -14.88 3.60 -1.68
C ASP A 30 -14.38 5.06 -1.54
N ASN A 31 -15.15 6.03 -2.07
CA ASN A 31 -14.80 7.45 -1.97
C ASN A 31 -14.70 7.91 -0.51
N GLY A 32 -13.67 8.70 -0.20
CA GLY A 32 -13.44 9.28 1.13
C GLY A 32 -12.72 8.34 2.12
N LYS A 33 -12.40 7.12 1.69
CA LYS A 33 -11.62 6.16 2.47
C LYS A 33 -10.14 6.32 2.23
N PHE A 34 -9.33 5.99 3.24
CA PHE A 34 -7.88 5.89 3.10
C PHE A 34 -7.49 4.42 3.12
N PHE A 35 -6.75 3.97 2.10
CA PHE A 35 -6.29 2.59 2.00
C PHE A 35 -4.77 2.56 2.02
N ASN A 36 -4.19 1.57 2.69
CA ASN A 36 -2.81 1.19 2.39
C ASN A 36 -2.79 0.27 1.15
N ILE A 37 -1.59 0.07 0.60
CA ILE A 37 -1.35 -0.93 -0.46
C ILE A 37 -1.25 -2.33 0.12
N ARG A 38 -1.43 -3.35 -0.72
CA ARG A 38 -1.18 -4.75 -0.33
C ARG A 38 0.19 -5.20 -0.83
N VAL A 39 1.04 -5.66 0.09
CA VAL A 39 2.30 -6.33 -0.22
C VAL A 39 2.32 -7.65 0.54
N PRO A 40 2.20 -8.83 -0.13
CA PRO A 40 2.03 -10.11 0.55
C PRO A 40 3.09 -10.45 1.60
N ALA A 41 4.33 -9.98 1.41
CA ALA A 41 5.42 -10.17 2.37
C ALA A 41 5.22 -9.40 3.70
N PHE A 42 4.22 -8.52 3.77
CA PHE A 42 3.90 -7.65 4.90
C PHE A 42 2.54 -7.98 5.54
N ASP A 43 1.79 -8.99 5.06
CA ASP A 43 0.44 -9.33 5.56
C ASP A 43 0.43 -9.72 7.07
N HIS A 44 1.56 -10.15 7.64
CA HIS A 44 1.70 -10.59 9.05
C HIS A 44 2.76 -9.84 9.85
N ARG A 45 3.20 -8.67 9.39
CA ARG A 45 4.17 -7.85 10.13
C ARG A 45 3.48 -7.05 11.24
N PRO A 46 4.18 -6.79 12.36
CA PRO A 46 3.63 -5.94 13.41
C PRO A 46 3.44 -4.51 12.88
N ALA A 47 2.37 -3.86 13.34
CA ALA A 47 2.15 -2.44 13.09
C ALA A 47 3.38 -1.61 13.54
N PRO A 48 3.74 -0.54 12.81
CA PRO A 48 3.03 0.05 11.66
C PRO A 48 3.39 -0.58 10.30
N PHE A 49 4.29 -1.55 10.23
CA PHE A 49 4.83 -2.09 8.97
C PHE A 49 3.93 -3.16 8.34
N GLN A 50 2.62 -2.93 8.33
CA GLN A 50 1.66 -3.86 7.74
C GLN A 50 1.01 -3.22 6.51
N TYR A 51 1.27 -3.80 5.35
CA TYR A 51 0.72 -3.37 4.05
C TYR A 51 -0.27 -4.43 3.56
N ALA A 52 -1.45 -4.48 4.17
CA ALA A 52 -2.44 -5.53 3.94
C ALA A 52 -3.52 -5.16 2.89
N GLY A 53 -3.49 -3.94 2.33
CA GLY A 53 -4.53 -3.45 1.42
C GLY A 53 -5.86 -3.15 2.10
N GLU A 54 -5.82 -2.74 3.35
CA GLU A 54 -6.96 -2.46 4.21
C GLU A 54 -7.31 -0.96 4.23
N GLU A 55 -8.57 -0.66 4.56
CA GLU A 55 -8.98 0.70 4.90
C GLU A 55 -8.38 1.05 6.27
N ILE A 56 -7.63 2.15 6.34
CA ILE A 56 -6.95 2.62 7.53
C ILE A 56 -7.51 3.98 7.98
N PRO A 57 -7.36 4.35 9.26
CA PRO A 57 -7.72 5.68 9.72
C PRO A 57 -6.93 6.76 8.96
N TRP A 58 -7.62 7.89 8.71
CA TRP A 58 -6.97 9.16 8.34
C TRP A 58 -6.09 9.67 9.48
#